data_AF-A0A516KDR1-F1
#
_entry.id   AF-A0A516KDR1-F1
#
_cell.length_a   1.000
_cell.length_b   1.000
_cell.length_c   1.000
_cell.angle_alpha   90.00
_cell.angle_beta   90.00
_cell.angle_gamma   90.00
#
_symmetry.space_group_name_H-M   'P 1'
#
loop_
_entity.id
_entity.type
_entity.pdbx_description
1 polymer ?
#
loop_
_entity_poly.entity_id
_entity_poly.type
_entity_poly.pdbx_seq_one_letter_code
_entity_poly.pdbx_strand_id
1 'polypeptide(L)'
;MFRRELSYNTPYSNELSKTLEREIKLARNIQMKLLNGEKPTIDKGEVSGLSIPARLIGGDYFDFYVLPNRKVRIVIGDVMGKGIPAAMLMILTRGAFRSASESTKGPGDTLSAMNKALYSDLRTLGSFVTVLCADWDPITKVLSYASAGHSFPIVCDSPEKIEELPKTKGVMLGGLPDTSYVENELVLSDETLVFFYTDGITEARNQEGQMYKKDRLKNTLLKTASQDVNEIEEAIVHSIEIFTNNAPQKDDITMVLLKVNKDETKITSYNFPVINQ
;
A
#
# COMPACT_ATOMS: atom_id res chain seq x y z
N MET A 1 -52.72 21.67 -6.86
CA MET A 1 -52.59 20.39 -7.58
C MET A 1 -51.35 19.68 -7.06
N PHE A 2 -51.55 18.63 -6.24
CA PHE A 2 -50.47 17.84 -5.63
C PHE A 2 -49.77 16.99 -6.69
N ARG A 3 -48.46 17.19 -6.86
CA ARG A 3 -47.59 16.31 -7.65
C ARG A 3 -47.16 15.16 -6.72
N ARG A 4 -47.88 14.04 -6.77
CA ARG A 4 -47.43 12.78 -6.14
C ARG A 4 -46.28 12.24 -6.98
N GLU A 5 -45.06 12.34 -6.45
CA GLU A 5 -43.95 11.50 -6.90
C GLU A 5 -44.27 10.06 -6.47
N LEU A 6 -44.73 9.25 -7.43
CA LEU A 6 -44.83 7.81 -7.27
C LEU A 6 -43.42 7.25 -7.34
N SER A 7 -42.81 7.01 -6.18
CA SER A 7 -41.62 6.17 -6.06
C SER A 7 -42.01 4.74 -6.44
N TYR A 8 -41.88 4.38 -7.70
CA TYR A 8 -42.02 3.00 -8.17
C TYR A 8 -40.83 2.19 -7.66
N ASN A 9 -40.99 1.61 -6.46
CA ASN A 9 -40.07 0.60 -5.95
C ASN A 9 -40.40 -0.74 -6.64
N THR A 10 -40.03 -0.86 -7.92
CA THR A 10 -40.34 -2.06 -8.73
C THR A 10 -39.47 -3.25 -8.31
N PRO A 11 -40.00 -4.50 -8.32
CA PRO A 11 -39.24 -5.72 -8.02
C PRO A 11 -37.93 -5.86 -8.81
N TYR A 12 -37.91 -5.35 -10.04
CA TYR A 12 -36.75 -5.33 -10.94
C TYR A 12 -35.57 -4.52 -10.39
N SER A 13 -35.85 -3.41 -9.68
CA SER A 13 -34.84 -2.58 -9.02
C SER A 13 -34.19 -3.31 -7.85
N ASN A 14 -34.96 -4.11 -7.12
CA ASN A 14 -34.45 -4.91 -6.00
C ASN A 14 -33.61 -6.09 -6.48
N GLU A 15 -33.98 -6.73 -7.59
CA GLU A 15 -33.19 -7.81 -8.18
C GLU A 15 -31.87 -7.30 -8.78
N LEU A 16 -31.90 -6.20 -9.52
CA LEU A 16 -30.70 -5.56 -10.05
C LEU A 16 -29.75 -5.10 -8.93
N SER A 17 -30.28 -4.49 -7.86
CA SER A 17 -29.48 -4.07 -6.71
C SER A 17 -28.80 -5.25 -6.02
N LYS A 18 -29.53 -6.37 -5.84
CA LYS A 18 -28.97 -7.60 -5.26
C LYS A 18 -27.88 -8.22 -6.13
N THR A 19 -28.07 -8.23 -7.45
CA THR A 19 -27.06 -8.73 -8.39
C THR A 19 -25.81 -7.86 -8.36
N LEU A 20 -25.97 -6.54 -8.42
CA LEU A 20 -24.85 -5.60 -8.35
C LEU A 20 -24.09 -5.71 -7.03
N GLU A 21 -24.80 -5.80 -5.89
CA GLU A 21 -24.17 -6.04 -4.59
C GLU A 21 -23.36 -7.33 -4.57
N ARG A 22 -23.88 -8.41 -5.18
CA ARG A 22 -23.19 -9.69 -5.25
C ARG A 22 -21.92 -9.61 -6.11
N GLU A 23 -21.99 -8.95 -7.25
CA GLU A 23 -20.84 -8.75 -8.14
C GLU A 23 -19.76 -7.90 -7.48
N ILE A 24 -20.15 -6.80 -6.81
CA ILE A 24 -19.20 -5.95 -6.09
C ILE A 24 -18.57 -6.71 -4.92
N LYS A 25 -19.34 -7.53 -4.17
CA LYS A 25 -18.78 -8.39 -3.12
C LYS A 25 -17.75 -9.38 -3.68
N LEU A 26 -18.01 -9.94 -4.87
CA LEU A 26 -17.06 -10.83 -5.53
C LEU A 26 -15.79 -10.07 -5.96
N ALA A 27 -15.93 -8.88 -6.56
CA ALA A 27 -14.81 -8.03 -6.92
C ALA A 27 -13.97 -7.62 -5.70
N ARG A 28 -14.64 -7.24 -4.59
CA ARG A 28 -13.98 -6.98 -3.30
C ARG A 28 -13.18 -8.19 -2.84
N ASN A 29 -13.77 -9.39 -2.86
CA ASN A 29 -13.08 -10.59 -2.42
C ASN A 29 -11.82 -10.87 -3.23
N ILE A 30 -11.86 -10.62 -4.55
CA ILE A 30 -10.68 -10.72 -5.41
C ILE A 30 -9.65 -9.67 -5.02
N GLN A 31 -10.05 -8.40 -4.90
CA GLN A 31 -9.15 -7.31 -4.53
C GLN A 31 -8.46 -7.58 -3.18
N MET A 32 -9.22 -7.98 -2.16
CA MET A 32 -8.70 -8.26 -0.82
C MET A 32 -7.76 -9.47 -0.81
N LYS A 33 -7.99 -10.50 -1.64
CA LYS A 33 -7.06 -11.61 -1.79
C LYS A 33 -5.76 -11.21 -2.48
N LEU A 34 -5.82 -10.25 -3.40
CA LEU A 34 -4.63 -9.76 -4.11
C LEU A 34 -3.78 -8.81 -3.27
N LEU A 35 -4.41 -8.01 -2.40
CA LEU A 35 -3.74 -7.06 -1.51
C LEU A 35 -3.32 -7.72 -0.19
N ASN A 36 -4.27 -8.29 0.54
CA ASN A 36 -4.07 -8.85 1.88
C ASN A 36 -3.82 -10.36 1.83
N GLY A 37 -3.15 -10.82 0.76
CA GLY A 37 -2.81 -12.23 0.56
C GLY A 37 -1.65 -12.69 1.43
N GLU A 38 -1.06 -13.84 1.07
CA GLU A 38 0.12 -14.35 1.77
C GLU A 38 1.31 -13.39 1.62
N LYS A 39 1.92 -13.07 2.76
CA LYS A 39 3.12 -12.22 2.85
C LYS A 39 4.34 -13.08 2.50
N PRO A 40 5.29 -12.58 1.68
CA PRO A 40 6.46 -13.38 1.34
C PRO A 40 7.39 -13.52 2.54
N THR A 41 8.01 -14.69 2.68
CA THR A 41 9.15 -14.87 3.57
C THR A 41 10.38 -14.21 2.95
N ILE A 42 11.10 -13.41 3.73
CA ILE A 42 12.32 -12.73 3.30
C ILE A 42 13.49 -13.07 4.24
N ASP A 43 14.71 -12.94 3.74
CA ASP A 43 15.92 -13.18 4.53
C ASP A 43 16.12 -11.99 5.50
N LYS A 44 16.51 -12.25 6.75
CA LYS A 44 16.94 -11.24 7.76
C LYS A 44 15.94 -10.11 8.03
N GLY A 45 14.65 -10.36 7.84
CA GLY A 45 13.62 -9.39 8.13
C GLY A 45 12.21 -9.96 8.06
N GLU A 46 11.25 -9.12 8.40
CA GLU A 46 9.83 -9.42 8.38
C GLU A 46 9.09 -8.34 7.60
N VAL A 47 8.05 -8.77 6.87
CA VAL A 47 7.15 -7.85 6.17
C VAL A 47 5.71 -8.11 6.56
N SER A 48 4.96 -7.02 6.68
CA SER A 48 3.51 -7.04 6.82
C SER A 48 2.88 -5.99 5.93
N GLY A 49 1.63 -6.20 5.56
CA GLY A 49 0.89 -5.26 4.74
C GLY A 49 -0.60 -5.49 4.90
N LEU A 50 -1.32 -4.38 4.97
CA LEU A 50 -2.76 -4.37 5.18
C LEU A 50 -3.38 -3.19 4.45
N SER A 51 -4.44 -3.46 3.70
CA SER A 51 -5.30 -2.45 3.08
C SER A 51 -6.76 -2.66 3.49
N ILE A 52 -7.37 -1.59 3.99
CA ILE A 52 -8.76 -1.51 4.44
C ILE A 52 -9.46 -0.45 3.60
N PRO A 53 -10.33 -0.84 2.65
CA PRO A 53 -11.02 0.13 1.80
C PRO A 53 -12.13 0.88 2.58
N ALA A 54 -12.28 2.18 2.32
CA ALA A 54 -13.33 3.02 2.90
C ALA A 54 -14.73 2.71 2.36
N ARG A 55 -14.80 2.10 1.18
CA ARG A 55 -16.03 1.65 0.53
C ARG A 55 -16.01 0.14 0.34
N LEU A 56 -16.90 -0.37 -0.52
CA LEU A 56 -16.91 -1.79 -0.88
C LEU A 56 -15.61 -2.21 -1.58
N ILE A 57 -14.95 -1.31 -2.29
CA ILE A 57 -13.69 -1.55 -3.00
C ILE A 57 -12.87 -0.25 -3.02
N GLY A 58 -11.54 -0.36 -3.02
CA GLY A 58 -10.62 0.77 -2.85
C GLY A 58 -9.69 1.03 -4.03
N GLY A 59 -9.08 2.22 -4.06
CA GLY A 59 -8.04 2.64 -5.01
C GLY A 59 -6.62 2.38 -4.50
N ASP A 60 -6.42 2.27 -3.19
CA ASP A 60 -5.11 1.99 -2.62
C ASP A 60 -4.52 0.66 -3.11
N TYR A 61 -3.20 0.65 -3.26
CA TYR A 61 -2.42 -0.50 -3.67
C TYR A 61 -1.19 -0.67 -2.78
N PHE A 62 -0.87 -1.91 -2.46
CA PHE A 62 0.48 -2.28 -2.05
C PHE A 62 0.80 -3.68 -2.54
N ASP A 63 2.08 -4.01 -2.64
CA ASP A 63 2.52 -5.34 -3.02
C ASP A 63 3.98 -5.60 -2.66
N PHE A 64 4.33 -6.88 -2.64
CA PHE A 64 5.70 -7.36 -2.47
C PHE A 64 6.12 -8.23 -3.66
N TYR A 65 7.33 -7.99 -4.16
CA TYR A 65 7.95 -8.79 -5.20
C TYR A 65 9.35 -9.21 -4.74
N VAL A 66 9.55 -10.51 -4.49
CA VAL A 66 10.88 -11.05 -4.19
C VAL A 66 11.66 -11.20 -5.48
N LEU A 67 12.76 -10.46 -5.61
CA LEU A 67 13.61 -10.43 -6.79
C LEU A 67 14.53 -11.65 -6.84
N PRO A 68 15.03 -12.06 -8.02
CA PRO A 68 15.94 -13.21 -8.15
C PRO A 68 17.22 -13.11 -7.32
N ASN A 69 17.66 -11.88 -7.01
CA ASN A 69 18.81 -11.60 -6.14
C ASN A 69 18.44 -11.56 -4.65
N ARG A 70 17.25 -12.04 -4.27
CA ARG A 70 16.69 -12.08 -2.91
C ARG A 70 16.37 -10.73 -2.26
N LYS A 71 16.55 -9.62 -2.97
CA LYS A 71 16.00 -8.35 -2.53
C LYS A 71 14.47 -8.42 -2.54
N VAL A 72 13.82 -7.71 -1.63
CA VAL A 72 12.37 -7.52 -1.68
C VAL A 72 12.06 -6.15 -2.23
N ARG A 73 11.30 -6.11 -3.32
CA ARG A 73 10.72 -4.90 -3.87
C ARG A 73 9.34 -4.69 -3.25
N ILE A 74 9.17 -3.54 -2.64
CA ILE A 74 7.97 -3.09 -1.93
C ILE A 74 7.38 -1.95 -2.74
N VAL A 75 6.06 -1.99 -2.95
CA VAL A 75 5.32 -0.88 -3.55
C VAL A 75 4.14 -0.51 -2.65
N ILE A 76 3.87 0.78 -2.55
CA ILE A 76 2.63 1.32 -2.00
C ILE A 76 2.18 2.50 -2.85
N GLY A 77 0.88 2.68 -3.02
CA GLY A 77 0.36 3.80 -3.76
C GLY A 77 -1.13 4.01 -3.55
N ASP A 78 -1.58 5.18 -4.01
CA ASP A 78 -2.97 5.62 -3.97
C ASP A 78 -3.37 6.17 -5.34
N VAL A 79 -4.51 5.66 -5.83
CA VAL A 79 -5.10 6.03 -7.11
C VAL A 79 -6.11 7.15 -6.88
N MET A 80 -6.01 8.23 -7.68
CA MET A 80 -6.99 9.31 -7.58
C MET A 80 -8.43 8.82 -7.76
N GLY A 81 -9.28 9.19 -6.82
CA GLY A 81 -10.71 8.85 -6.83
C GLY A 81 -11.02 7.76 -5.82
N LYS A 82 -12.25 7.22 -5.85
CA LYS A 82 -12.71 6.21 -4.88
C LYS A 82 -13.67 5.22 -5.51
N GLY A 83 -13.81 4.05 -4.89
CA GLY A 83 -14.77 3.03 -5.32
C GLY A 83 -14.32 2.31 -6.59
N ILE A 84 -15.29 1.87 -7.40
CA ILE A 84 -15.04 0.97 -8.54
C ILE A 84 -14.05 1.56 -9.56
N PRO A 85 -14.15 2.84 -10.01
CA PRO A 85 -13.21 3.38 -10.99
C PRO A 85 -11.75 3.36 -10.49
N ALA A 86 -11.53 3.75 -9.23
CA ALA A 86 -10.20 3.72 -8.63
C ALA A 86 -9.69 2.28 -8.47
N ALA A 87 -10.56 1.35 -8.08
CA ALA A 87 -10.21 -0.07 -7.99
C ALA A 87 -9.81 -0.70 -9.33
N MET A 88 -10.43 -0.30 -10.45
CA MET A 88 -10.02 -0.77 -11.77
C MET A 88 -8.61 -0.30 -12.13
N LEU A 89 -8.32 0.98 -11.89
CA LEU A 89 -6.99 1.56 -12.09
C LEU A 89 -5.95 0.96 -11.13
N MET A 90 -6.35 0.60 -9.91
CA MET A 90 -5.51 -0.13 -8.96
C MET A 90 -5.07 -1.47 -9.55
N ILE A 91 -5.99 -2.25 -10.14
CA ILE A 91 -5.65 -3.53 -10.80
C ILE A 91 -4.69 -3.33 -11.98
N LEU A 92 -4.89 -2.28 -12.79
CA LEU A 92 -3.94 -1.93 -13.86
C LEU A 92 -2.56 -1.57 -13.29
N THR A 93 -2.53 -0.80 -12.20
CA THR A 93 -1.30 -0.42 -11.49
C THR A 93 -0.55 -1.65 -10.98
N ARG A 94 -1.27 -2.61 -10.40
CA ARG A 94 -0.72 -3.90 -9.98
C ARG A 94 -0.10 -4.67 -11.15
N GLY A 95 -0.81 -4.75 -12.27
CA GLY A 95 -0.29 -5.41 -13.48
C GLY A 95 0.99 -4.77 -13.99
N ALA A 96 1.01 -3.44 -14.07
CA ALA A 96 2.19 -2.67 -14.48
C ALA A 96 3.36 -2.86 -13.51
N PHE A 97 3.11 -2.84 -12.19
CA PHE A 97 4.14 -3.08 -11.18
C PHE A 97 4.76 -4.48 -11.29
N ARG A 98 3.94 -5.53 -11.40
CA ARG A 98 4.44 -6.91 -11.50
C ARG A 98 5.28 -7.11 -12.77
N SER A 99 4.83 -6.58 -13.90
CA SER A 99 5.58 -6.65 -15.17
C SER A 99 6.87 -5.81 -15.13
N ALA A 100 6.84 -4.61 -14.55
CA ALA A 100 8.02 -3.78 -14.38
C ALA A 100 9.04 -4.43 -13.42
N SER A 101 8.57 -5.06 -12.35
CA SER A 101 9.43 -5.72 -11.35
C SER A 101 10.26 -6.87 -11.94
N GLU A 102 9.71 -7.59 -12.93
CA GLU A 102 10.41 -8.66 -13.64
C GLU A 102 11.56 -8.17 -14.52
N SER A 103 11.49 -6.92 -15.00
CA SER A 103 12.34 -6.42 -16.09
C SER A 103 13.28 -5.27 -15.70
N THR A 104 13.17 -4.75 -14.48
CA THR A 104 13.90 -3.55 -14.03
C THR A 104 14.78 -3.82 -12.82
N LYS A 105 15.91 -3.09 -12.73
CA LYS A 105 16.95 -3.35 -11.72
C LYS A 105 16.69 -2.65 -10.39
N GLY A 106 16.02 -1.51 -10.39
CA GLY A 106 15.79 -0.68 -9.20
C GLY A 106 14.41 -0.02 -9.18
N PRO A 107 14.06 0.63 -8.05
CA PRO A 107 12.76 1.27 -7.85
C PRO A 107 12.50 2.44 -8.80
N GLY A 108 13.53 3.21 -9.18
CA GLY A 108 13.41 4.33 -10.12
C GLY A 108 13.06 3.85 -11.53
N ASP A 109 13.78 2.85 -12.02
CA ASP A 109 13.50 2.18 -13.30
C ASP A 109 12.10 1.54 -13.29
N THR A 110 11.70 0.94 -12.17
CA THR A 110 10.35 0.37 -11.99
C THR A 110 9.28 1.43 -12.18
N LEU A 111 9.40 2.57 -11.48
CA LEU A 111 8.43 3.66 -11.58
C LEU A 111 8.40 4.27 -12.99
N SER A 112 9.56 4.41 -13.64
CA SER A 112 9.62 4.89 -15.03
C SER A 112 8.92 3.94 -16.00
N ALA A 113 9.12 2.63 -15.84
CA ALA A 113 8.44 1.62 -16.64
C ALA A 113 6.92 1.61 -16.38
N MET A 114 6.49 1.70 -15.11
CA MET A 114 5.09 1.83 -14.74
C MET A 114 4.46 3.09 -15.33
N ASN A 115 5.12 4.24 -15.22
CA ASN A 115 4.60 5.49 -15.78
C ASN A 115 4.45 5.37 -17.30
N LYS A 116 5.45 4.82 -18.00
CA LYS A 116 5.38 4.62 -19.45
C LYS A 116 4.21 3.71 -19.85
N ALA A 117 3.98 2.63 -19.11
CA ALA A 117 2.89 1.70 -19.38
C ALA A 117 1.50 2.31 -19.12
N LEU A 118 1.36 3.13 -18.06
CA LEU A 118 0.07 3.64 -17.62
C LEU A 118 -0.26 5.05 -18.13
N TYR A 119 0.72 5.80 -18.63
CA TYR A 119 0.58 7.24 -18.90
C TYR A 119 -0.63 7.54 -19.79
N SER A 120 -0.72 6.93 -20.98
CA SER A 120 -1.79 7.21 -21.94
C SER A 120 -3.18 6.98 -21.36
N ASP A 121 -3.36 5.87 -20.64
CA ASP A 121 -4.64 5.50 -20.03
C ASP A 121 -5.01 6.45 -18.89
N LEU A 122 -4.06 6.74 -18.00
CA LEU A 122 -4.25 7.70 -16.91
C LEU A 122 -4.59 9.11 -17.43
N ARG A 123 -3.90 9.58 -18.48
CA ARG A 123 -4.23 10.87 -19.13
C ARG A 123 -5.63 10.89 -19.69
N THR A 124 -6.00 9.84 -20.42
CA THR A 124 -7.31 9.74 -21.09
C THR A 124 -8.44 9.75 -20.06
N LEU A 125 -8.23 9.08 -18.93
CA LEU A 125 -9.19 9.00 -17.84
C LEU A 125 -9.16 10.21 -16.91
N GLY A 126 -8.26 11.17 -17.14
CA GLY A 126 -8.05 12.31 -16.24
C GLY A 126 -7.66 11.87 -14.83
N SER A 127 -6.93 10.76 -14.70
CA SER A 127 -6.52 10.14 -13.44
C SER A 127 -5.01 10.18 -13.25
N PHE A 128 -4.56 9.86 -12.04
CA PHE A 128 -3.15 9.66 -11.70
C PHE A 128 -3.02 8.69 -10.53
N VAL A 129 -1.80 8.20 -10.31
CA VAL A 129 -1.48 7.34 -9.16
C VAL A 129 -0.24 7.87 -8.47
N THR A 130 -0.31 8.09 -7.16
CA THR A 130 0.88 8.34 -6.36
C THR A 130 1.48 7.00 -5.94
N VAL A 131 2.78 6.81 -6.12
CA VAL A 131 3.44 5.52 -5.80
C VAL A 131 4.78 5.77 -5.12
N LEU A 132 5.12 4.94 -4.15
CA LEU A 132 6.49 4.77 -3.67
C LEU A 132 6.93 3.33 -3.92
N CYS A 133 8.11 3.17 -4.50
CA CYS A 133 8.74 1.88 -4.73
C CYS A 133 10.06 1.83 -3.97
N ALA A 134 10.34 0.72 -3.30
CA ALA A 134 11.57 0.52 -2.56
C ALA A 134 12.09 -0.91 -2.73
N ASP A 135 13.41 -1.07 -2.82
CA ASP A 135 14.10 -2.35 -2.79
C ASP A 135 14.90 -2.43 -1.50
N TRP A 136 14.63 -3.46 -0.70
CA TRP A 136 15.46 -3.76 0.47
C TRP A 136 16.36 -4.96 0.20
N ASP A 137 17.65 -4.76 0.44
CA ASP A 137 18.67 -5.79 0.32
C ASP A 137 19.01 -6.38 1.70
N PRO A 138 18.70 -7.67 1.95
CA PRO A 138 18.92 -8.29 3.26
C PRO A 138 20.41 -8.51 3.59
N ILE A 139 21.31 -8.49 2.60
CA ILE A 139 22.74 -8.69 2.80
C ILE A 139 23.39 -7.36 3.19
N THR A 140 23.12 -6.31 2.42
CA THR A 140 23.74 -4.99 2.63
C THR A 140 22.95 -4.09 3.59
N LYS A 141 21.71 -4.48 3.90
CA LYS A 141 20.70 -3.69 4.66
C LYS A 141 20.36 -2.35 4.01
N VAL A 142 20.70 -2.18 2.73
CA VAL A 142 20.39 -0.97 1.97
C VAL A 142 18.93 -1.01 1.55
N LEU A 143 18.20 0.06 1.86
CA LEU A 143 16.90 0.39 1.31
C LEU A 143 17.08 1.44 0.22
N SER A 144 16.99 1.03 -1.04
CA SER A 144 16.93 1.93 -2.19
C SER A 144 15.47 2.27 -2.48
N TYR A 145 15.11 3.51 -2.76
CA TYR A 145 13.72 3.89 -3.01
C TYR A 145 13.57 5.06 -3.96
N ALA A 146 12.42 5.13 -4.62
CA ALA A 146 12.01 6.23 -5.47
C ALA A 146 10.54 6.56 -5.22
N SER A 147 10.16 7.83 -5.38
CA SER A 147 8.78 8.29 -5.15
C SER A 147 8.22 8.97 -6.38
N ALA A 148 7.05 8.51 -6.82
CA ALA A 148 6.15 9.17 -7.76
C ALA A 148 5.09 9.97 -6.98
N GLY A 149 5.53 10.92 -6.15
CA GLY A 149 4.67 11.88 -5.46
C GLY A 149 3.89 11.32 -4.26
N HIS A 150 4.23 10.13 -3.77
CA HIS A 150 3.57 9.50 -2.62
C HIS A 150 4.18 9.93 -1.27
N SER A 151 3.45 9.65 -0.19
CA SER A 151 3.90 9.87 1.19
C SER A 151 5.19 9.12 1.50
N PHE A 152 6.10 9.78 2.24
CA PHE A 152 7.36 9.17 2.64
C PHE A 152 7.17 8.27 3.87
N PRO A 153 7.74 7.05 3.88
CA PRO A 153 7.69 6.13 4.99
C PRO A 153 8.33 6.71 6.25
N ILE A 154 7.85 6.27 7.39
CA ILE A 154 8.44 6.56 8.70
C ILE A 154 9.47 5.47 9.01
N VAL A 155 10.69 5.86 9.37
CA VAL A 155 11.75 4.99 9.83
C VAL A 155 11.88 5.13 11.34
N CYS A 156 11.75 4.02 12.05
CA CYS A 156 12.00 3.88 13.47
C CYS A 156 13.28 3.07 13.65
N ASP A 157 14.42 3.77 13.75
CA ASP A 157 15.75 3.16 13.94
C ASP A 157 15.98 2.85 15.43
N SER A 158 15.42 3.68 16.31
CA SER A 158 15.38 3.44 17.76
C SER A 158 14.21 4.21 18.39
N PRO A 159 13.87 3.95 19.67
CA PRO A 159 12.83 4.73 20.37
C PRO A 159 13.09 6.24 20.42
N GLU A 160 14.33 6.68 20.21
CA GLU A 160 14.72 8.08 20.20
C GLU A 160 14.86 8.66 18.77
N LYS A 161 14.85 7.80 17.75
CA LYS A 161 15.07 8.17 16.35
C LYS A 161 13.94 7.65 15.46
N ILE A 162 12.91 8.48 15.34
CA ILE A 162 11.77 8.30 14.44
C ILE A 162 11.69 9.46 13.44
N GLU A 163 11.99 9.18 12.18
CA GLU A 163 12.04 10.18 11.12
C GLU A 163 11.34 9.71 9.85
N GLU A 164 11.06 10.61 8.92
CA GLU A 164 10.60 10.21 7.59
C GLU A 164 11.81 9.92 6.71
N LEU A 165 11.68 9.02 5.73
CA LEU A 165 12.73 8.83 4.73
C LEU A 165 13.11 10.18 4.09
N PRO A 166 14.40 10.38 3.75
CA PRO A 166 14.84 11.57 3.05
C PRO A 166 14.00 11.83 1.79
N LYS A 167 13.48 13.04 1.65
CA LYS A 167 12.60 13.37 0.53
C LYS A 167 13.34 13.26 -0.79
N THR A 168 12.73 12.57 -1.75
CA THR A 168 13.13 12.62 -3.17
C THR A 168 12.07 13.34 -4.00
N LYS A 169 12.45 13.83 -5.17
CA LYS A 169 11.52 14.47 -6.10
C LYS A 169 10.95 13.41 -7.05
N GLY A 170 9.67 13.52 -7.35
CA GLY A 170 9.07 12.79 -8.45
C GLY A 170 7.61 13.19 -8.64
N VAL A 171 7.14 13.01 -9.87
CA VAL A 171 5.78 13.35 -10.29
C VAL A 171 4.93 12.08 -10.27
N MET A 172 3.69 12.17 -9.82
CA MET A 172 2.70 11.08 -9.88
C MET A 172 2.66 10.39 -11.26
N LEU A 173 2.41 9.09 -11.27
CA LEU A 173 2.24 8.34 -12.52
C LEU A 173 1.05 8.92 -13.29
N GLY A 174 1.20 9.10 -14.60
CA GLY A 174 0.24 9.83 -15.43
C GLY A 174 0.38 11.36 -15.35
N GLY A 175 1.26 11.92 -14.52
CA GLY A 175 1.45 13.37 -14.42
C GLY A 175 2.27 13.98 -15.57
N LEU A 176 3.34 13.30 -16.00
CA LEU A 176 4.19 13.71 -17.14
C LEU A 176 4.67 12.48 -17.92
N PRO A 177 4.75 12.54 -19.26
CA PRO A 177 5.27 11.44 -20.07
C PRO A 177 6.78 11.28 -19.85
N ASP A 178 7.29 10.07 -20.09
CA ASP A 178 8.73 9.77 -20.09
C ASP A 178 9.50 10.25 -18.84
N THR A 179 8.82 10.25 -17.69
CA THR A 179 9.41 10.69 -16.41
C THR A 179 10.43 9.69 -15.89
N SER A 180 11.63 10.19 -15.57
CA SER A 180 12.66 9.47 -14.82
C SER A 180 12.54 9.75 -13.32
N TYR A 181 12.63 8.70 -12.50
CA TYR A 181 12.53 8.79 -11.05
C TYR A 181 13.91 8.59 -10.41
N VAL A 182 14.30 9.52 -9.55
CA VAL A 182 15.61 9.48 -8.87
C VAL A 182 15.52 8.56 -7.65
N GLU A 183 16.47 7.63 -7.58
CA GLU A 183 16.65 6.74 -6.44
C GLU A 183 17.48 7.40 -5.36
N ASN A 184 17.04 7.20 -4.11
CA ASN A 184 17.81 7.49 -2.91
C ASN A 184 18.07 6.18 -2.17
N GLU A 185 19.09 6.17 -1.32
CA GLU A 185 19.44 5.00 -0.50
C GLU A 185 19.57 5.38 0.97
N LEU A 186 19.23 4.42 1.84
CA LEU A 186 19.45 4.49 3.27
C LEU A 186 19.92 3.13 3.77
N VAL A 187 21.00 3.08 4.54
CA VAL A 187 21.43 1.86 5.23
C VAL A 187 20.61 1.73 6.51
N LEU A 188 19.88 0.62 6.66
CA LEU A 188 19.08 0.34 7.85
C LEU A 188 19.91 -0.41 8.90
N SER A 189 19.71 -0.07 10.17
CA SER A 189 20.28 -0.80 11.29
C SER A 189 19.48 -2.08 11.56
N ASP A 190 20.04 -2.96 12.39
CA ASP A 190 19.25 -4.06 12.96
C ASP A 190 18.08 -3.54 13.79
N GLU A 191 16.98 -4.27 13.79
CA GLU A 191 15.73 -3.93 14.50
C GLU A 191 15.06 -2.63 14.00
N THR A 192 15.51 -2.07 12.88
CA THR A 192 14.87 -0.91 12.25
C THR A 192 13.52 -1.30 11.66
N LEU A 193 12.48 -0.52 11.98
CA LEU A 193 11.17 -0.61 11.35
C LEU A 193 11.01 0.51 10.31
N VAL A 194 10.59 0.15 9.11
CA VAL A 194 10.15 1.08 8.05
C VAL A 194 8.65 0.91 7.83
N PHE A 195 7.90 1.97 8.08
CA PHE A 195 6.44 2.02 8.01
C PHE A 195 5.99 2.88 6.83
N PHE A 196 5.51 2.23 5.79
CA PHE A 196 4.92 2.79 4.59
C PHE A 196 3.41 2.98 4.82
N TYR A 197 2.84 4.08 4.33
CA TYR A 197 1.41 4.36 4.56
C TYR A 197 0.81 5.27 3.49
N THR A 198 -0.50 5.14 3.30
CA THR A 198 -1.33 6.09 2.55
C THR A 198 -1.90 7.17 3.48
N ASP A 199 -2.30 8.30 2.90
CA ASP A 199 -2.77 9.46 3.65
C ASP A 199 -4.06 9.17 4.43
N GLY A 200 -4.85 8.16 4.04
CA GLY A 200 -6.05 7.71 4.76
C GLY A 200 -5.81 7.36 6.22
N ILE A 201 -4.59 6.99 6.61
CA ILE A 201 -4.21 6.87 8.04
C ILE A 201 -4.13 8.25 8.71
N THR A 202 -3.36 9.16 8.13
CA THR A 202 -3.09 10.47 8.73
C THR A 202 -4.29 11.42 8.65
N GLU A 203 -5.15 11.24 7.67
CA GLU A 203 -6.36 12.02 7.42
C GLU A 203 -7.62 11.39 8.02
N ALA A 204 -7.53 10.20 8.62
CA ALA A 204 -8.62 9.58 9.36
C ALA A 204 -9.21 10.57 10.36
N ARG A 205 -10.55 10.67 10.40
CA ARG A 205 -11.24 11.69 11.20
C ARG A 205 -12.07 11.08 12.31
N ASN A 206 -12.06 11.72 13.48
CA ASN A 206 -12.98 11.41 14.56
C ASN A 206 -14.36 12.05 14.34
N GLN A 207 -15.29 11.82 15.28
CA GLN A 207 -16.65 12.38 15.27
C GLN A 207 -16.68 13.92 15.23
N GLU A 208 -15.65 14.58 15.77
CA GLU A 208 -15.50 16.04 15.74
C GLU A 208 -14.88 16.55 14.42
N GLY A 209 -14.55 15.65 13.49
CA GLY A 209 -13.92 15.98 12.21
C GLY A 209 -12.43 16.28 12.30
N GLN A 210 -11.79 16.05 13.45
CA GLN A 210 -10.35 16.23 13.64
C GLN A 210 -9.57 15.07 13.03
N MET A 211 -8.44 15.36 12.38
CA MET A 211 -7.57 14.35 11.77
C MET A 211 -6.68 13.63 12.80
N TYR A 212 -6.35 12.38 12.52
CA TYR A 212 -5.44 11.54 13.31
C TYR A 212 -4.01 12.13 13.34
N LYS A 213 -3.53 12.60 12.19
CA LYS A 213 -2.22 13.21 11.95
C LYS A 213 -1.02 12.26 12.16
N LYS A 214 0.11 12.66 11.59
CA LYS A 214 1.39 11.93 11.68
C LYS A 214 1.91 11.82 13.11
N ASP A 215 1.68 12.79 13.98
CA ASP A 215 2.20 12.77 15.34
C ASP A 215 1.62 11.61 16.16
N ARG A 216 0.32 11.30 16.02
CA ARG A 216 -0.28 10.13 16.66
C ARG A 216 0.29 8.83 16.09
N LEU A 217 0.43 8.76 14.77
CA LEU A 217 1.04 7.61 14.10
C LEU A 217 2.44 7.32 14.65
N LYS A 218 3.31 8.34 14.69
CA LYS A 218 4.66 8.24 15.26
C LYS A 218 4.64 7.78 16.72
N ASN A 219 3.75 8.35 17.54
CA ASN A 219 3.62 7.96 18.95
C ASN A 219 3.19 6.50 19.14
N THR A 220 2.34 5.97 18.26
CA THR A 220 1.96 4.55 18.31
C THR A 220 3.14 3.68 17.89
N LEU A 221 3.81 4.00 16.78
CA LEU A 221 4.99 3.27 16.30
C LEU A 221 6.10 3.24 17.35
N LEU A 222 6.38 4.35 18.04
CA LEU A 222 7.38 4.40 19.10
C LEU A 222 7.13 3.42 20.25
N LYS A 223 5.85 3.15 20.57
CA LYS A 223 5.47 2.25 21.66
C LYS A 223 5.53 0.78 21.25
N THR A 224 5.47 0.50 19.95
CA THR A 224 5.28 -0.85 19.41
C THR A 224 6.44 -1.33 18.55
N ALA A 225 7.40 -0.46 18.17
CA ALA A 225 8.47 -0.79 17.21
C ALA A 225 9.32 -2.02 17.58
N SER A 226 9.42 -2.37 18.87
CA SER A 226 10.13 -3.57 19.31
C SER A 226 9.36 -4.87 19.10
N GLN A 227 8.05 -4.81 18.84
CA GLN A 227 7.16 -5.96 18.66
C GLN A 227 7.26 -6.54 17.25
N ASP A 228 6.66 -7.71 17.02
CA ASP A 228 6.58 -8.34 15.70
C ASP A 228 5.69 -7.52 14.76
N VAL A 229 5.91 -7.63 13.45
CA VAL A 229 5.23 -6.78 12.45
C VAL A 229 3.71 -6.89 12.49
N ASN A 230 3.16 -8.07 12.86
CA ASN A 230 1.71 -8.26 13.00
C ASN A 230 1.16 -7.54 14.24
N GLU A 231 1.88 -7.58 15.37
CA GLU A 231 1.47 -6.85 16.59
C GLU A 231 1.51 -5.34 16.37
N ILE A 232 2.50 -4.85 15.61
CA ILE A 232 2.58 -3.44 15.22
C ILE A 232 1.39 -3.06 14.35
N GLU A 233 1.08 -3.86 13.33
CA GLU A 233 -0.07 -3.65 12.44
C GLU A 233 -1.39 -3.56 13.23
N GLU A 234 -1.64 -4.53 14.12
CA GLU A 234 -2.83 -4.56 14.99
C GLU A 234 -2.90 -3.33 15.90
N ALA A 235 -1.78 -2.93 16.50
CA ALA A 235 -1.74 -1.77 17.38
C ALA A 235 -2.03 -0.45 16.64
N ILE A 236 -1.60 -0.33 15.38
CA ILE A 236 -1.89 0.84 14.54
C ILE A 236 -3.38 0.87 14.19
N VAL A 237 -3.95 -0.25 13.75
CA VAL A 237 -5.39 -0.37 13.47
C VAL A 237 -6.20 0.00 14.72
N HIS A 238 -5.87 -0.59 15.86
CA HIS A 238 -6.56 -0.31 17.12
C HIS A 238 -6.46 1.17 17.54
N SER A 239 -5.30 1.79 17.36
CA SER A 239 -5.09 3.21 17.66
C SER A 239 -5.98 4.12 16.77
N ILE A 240 -6.15 3.76 15.49
CA ILE A 240 -7.04 4.48 14.56
C ILE A 240 -8.50 4.27 14.96
N GLU A 241 -8.91 3.04 15.29
CA GLU A 241 -10.27 2.72 15.72
C GLU A 241 -10.67 3.49 16.99
N ILE A 242 -9.79 3.51 18.01
CA ILE A 242 -10.02 4.28 19.24
C ILE A 242 -10.19 5.76 18.91
N PHE A 243 -9.33 6.31 18.06
CA PHE A 243 -9.39 7.73 17.73
C PHE A 243 -10.64 8.10 16.94
N THR A 244 -10.99 7.29 15.94
CA THR A 244 -12.14 7.57 15.07
C THR A 244 -13.46 7.38 15.82
N ASN A 245 -13.50 6.47 16.80
CA ASN A 245 -14.66 6.20 17.65
C ASN A 245 -15.94 5.99 16.82
N ASN A 246 -15.93 4.97 15.97
CA ASN A 246 -17.01 4.64 15.03
C ASN A 246 -17.33 5.72 13.98
N ALA A 247 -16.47 6.74 13.80
CA ALA A 247 -16.64 7.68 12.71
C ALA A 247 -16.43 6.96 11.36
N PRO A 248 -17.22 7.30 10.32
CA PRO A 248 -17.10 6.64 9.03
C PRO A 248 -15.73 6.92 8.40
N GLN A 249 -15.07 5.86 7.94
CA GLN A 249 -13.83 5.95 7.18
C GLN A 249 -14.09 6.70 5.87
N LYS A 250 -13.29 7.75 5.61
CA LYS A 250 -13.44 8.59 4.41
C LYS A 250 -12.52 8.17 3.27
N ASP A 251 -11.36 7.60 3.58
CA ASP A 251 -10.37 7.17 2.61
C ASP A 251 -9.81 5.79 2.92
N ASP A 252 -9.28 5.13 1.91
CA ASP A 252 -8.66 3.82 2.07
C ASP A 252 -7.48 3.91 3.04
N ILE A 253 -7.36 2.92 3.92
CA ILE A 253 -6.27 2.84 4.90
C ILE A 253 -5.35 1.74 4.45
N THR A 254 -4.13 2.09 4.05
CA THR A 254 -3.13 1.11 3.63
C THR A 254 -1.81 1.36 4.34
N MET A 255 -1.21 0.28 4.81
CA MET A 255 0.10 0.27 5.44
C MET A 255 0.93 -0.92 5.00
N VAL A 256 2.24 -0.72 4.95
CA VAL A 256 3.24 -1.77 4.77
C VAL A 256 4.35 -1.58 5.80
N LEU A 257 4.80 -2.69 6.38
CA LEU A 257 5.84 -2.74 7.39
C LEU A 257 6.99 -3.58 6.85
N LEU A 258 8.21 -3.08 7.02
CA LEU A 258 9.44 -3.83 6.87
C LEU A 258 10.22 -3.70 8.17
N LYS A 259 10.50 -4.81 8.86
CA LYS A 259 11.35 -4.83 10.05
C LYS A 259 12.62 -5.61 9.74
N VAL A 260 13.77 -5.00 10.00
CA VAL A 260 15.07 -5.64 9.85
C VAL A 260 15.37 -6.46 11.10
N ASN A 261 15.70 -7.74 10.95
CA ASN A 261 15.99 -8.61 12.08
C ASN A 261 17.50 -8.74 12.30
N LYS A 262 17.90 -8.79 13.57
CA LYS A 262 19.32 -8.89 13.97
C LYS A 262 19.99 -10.22 13.61
N ASP A 263 19.23 -11.32 13.54
CA ASP A 263 19.76 -12.68 13.33
C ASP A 263 19.34 -13.27 11.97
N GLU A 264 20.16 -14.21 11.46
CA GLU A 264 19.77 -15.07 10.33
C GLU A 264 18.45 -15.76 10.67
N THR A 265 17.42 -15.47 9.87
CA THR A 265 16.10 -16.09 9.99
C THR A 265 16.30 -17.59 10.22
N LYS A 266 15.85 -18.11 11.38
CA LYS A 266 15.82 -19.55 11.61
C LYS A 266 15.10 -20.17 10.42
N ILE A 267 15.82 -21.01 9.67
CA ILE A 267 15.28 -21.79 8.56
C ILE A 267 14.10 -22.61 9.10
N THR A 268 12.89 -22.13 8.90
CA THR A 268 11.67 -22.91 9.09
C THR A 268 11.36 -23.57 7.75
N SER A 269 11.84 -24.82 7.65
CA SER A 269 11.48 -25.84 6.64
C SER A 269 11.72 -25.51 5.16
N TYR A 270 12.72 -26.19 4.59
CA TYR A 270 12.74 -26.54 3.17
C TYR A 270 11.47 -27.32 2.81
N ASN A 271 10.59 -26.74 2.01
CA ASN A 271 9.68 -27.48 1.13
C ASN A 271 9.70 -26.81 -0.25
N PHE A 272 10.82 -26.95 -0.96
CA PHE A 272 10.81 -26.90 -2.41
C PHE A 272 10.33 -28.27 -2.93
N PRO A 273 9.33 -28.35 -3.82
CA PRO A 273 9.19 -29.54 -4.64
C PRO A 273 10.39 -29.57 -5.59
N VAL A 274 11.29 -30.52 -5.36
CA VAL A 274 12.27 -30.96 -6.35
C VAL A 274 11.46 -31.48 -7.54
N ILE A 275 11.38 -30.71 -8.62
CA ILE A 275 11.01 -31.26 -9.92
C ILE A 275 12.24 -32.00 -10.43
N ASN A 276 12.34 -33.28 -10.09
CA ASN A 276 13.23 -34.21 -10.77
C ASN A 276 12.54 -34.67 -12.05
N GLN A 277 13.17 -34.32 -13.18
CA GLN A 277 13.03 -34.85 -14.55
C GLN A 277 11.69 -34.63 -15.27
#